data_AF-A0A2H0H5B5-F1
#
_entry.id   AF-A0A2H0H5B5-F1
#
_cell.length_a   1.000
_cell.length_b   1.000
_cell.length_c   1.000
_cell.angle_alpha   90.00
_cell.angle_beta   90.00
_cell.angle_gamma   90.00
#
_symmetry.space_group_name_H-M   'P 1'
#
loop_
_entity.id
_entity.type
_entity.pdbx_description
1 polymer ?
#
loop_
_entity_poly.entity_id
_entity_poly.type
_entity_poly.pdbx_seq_one_letter_code
_entity_poly.pdbx_strand_id
1 'polypeptide(L)'
;MRYPFVIQHKVTLENKYQAIQNKRILGEFEYRFKKSHADHIRFIDDTRLLVKNEIIRIAPDLNLNFWTGIGKAEIEIIRGQKDSRIIYYKYYYTRIFIGFSILLSFLLISIISMDFNIEKRLEALFLLGSIFTTLYLILFVIVLIRHRTVFNGVIRTIKNGLQQ
;
A
#
# COMPACT_ATOMS: atom_id res chain seq x y z
N MET A 1 15.44 -2.61 -8.15
CA MET A 1 15.14 -3.27 -6.86
C MET A 1 14.04 -4.30 -7.07
N ARG A 2 14.19 -5.57 -6.63
CA ARG A 2 13.13 -6.59 -6.71
C ARG A 2 12.21 -6.47 -5.48
N TYR A 3 10.91 -6.28 -5.70
CA TYR A 3 9.91 -6.16 -4.64
C TYR A 3 9.47 -7.56 -4.16
N PRO A 4 9.56 -7.89 -2.86
CA PRO A 4 9.22 -9.20 -2.33
C PRO A 4 7.73 -9.55 -2.42
N PHE A 5 6.86 -8.55 -2.37
CA PHE A 5 5.42 -8.76 -2.30
C PHE A 5 4.66 -7.68 -3.07
N VAL A 6 3.62 -8.10 -3.79
CA VAL A 6 2.77 -7.24 -4.62
C VAL A 6 1.32 -7.54 -4.29
N ILE A 7 0.55 -6.50 -3.98
CA ILE A 7 -0.89 -6.62 -3.85
C ILE A 7 -1.55 -5.94 -5.04
N GLN A 8 -2.57 -6.60 -5.59
CA GLN A 8 -3.31 -6.12 -6.73
C GLN A 8 -4.80 -6.03 -6.43
N HIS A 9 -5.39 -4.88 -6.75
CA HIS A 9 -6.83 -4.69 -6.85
C HIS A 9 -7.23 -4.60 -8.32
N LYS A 10 -8.39 -5.13 -8.66
CA LYS A 10 -8.95 -5.12 -10.02
C LYS A 10 -10.41 -4.69 -9.95
N VAL A 11 -10.82 -3.85 -10.90
CA VAL A 11 -12.24 -3.62 -11.18
C VAL A 11 -12.46 -3.61 -12.70
N THR A 12 -13.60 -4.14 -13.12
CA THR A 12 -14.08 -4.02 -14.50
C THR A 12 -15.19 -2.97 -14.53
N LEU A 13 -15.01 -1.96 -15.36
CA LEU A 13 -16.02 -0.96 -15.67
C LEU A 13 -16.83 -1.43 -16.89
N GLU A 14 -18.14 -1.45 -16.73
CA GLU A 14 -19.11 -1.74 -17.79
C GLU A 14 -19.10 -0.68 -18.89
N ASN A 15 -19.66 -1.04 -20.05
CA ASN A 15 -19.61 -0.23 -21.27
C ASN A 15 -20.18 1.20 -21.09
N LYS A 16 -21.19 1.37 -20.20
CA LYS A 16 -21.76 2.69 -19.86
C LYS A 16 -20.75 3.71 -19.30
N TYR A 17 -19.59 3.23 -18.81
CA TYR A 17 -18.51 4.08 -18.30
C TYR A 17 -17.44 4.42 -19.35
N GLN A 18 -17.59 3.99 -20.61
CA GLN A 18 -16.58 4.21 -21.65
C GLN A 18 -16.37 5.67 -22.02
N ALA A 19 -17.42 6.51 -21.93
CA ALA A 19 -17.33 7.93 -22.23
C ALA A 19 -16.32 8.67 -21.33
N ILE A 20 -16.00 8.12 -20.16
CA ILE A 20 -14.98 8.67 -19.28
C ILE A 20 -13.61 8.43 -19.90
N GLN A 21 -12.85 9.49 -20.14
CA GLN A 21 -11.49 9.38 -20.66
C GLN A 21 -10.53 8.76 -19.63
N ASN A 22 -9.59 7.93 -20.07
CA ASN A 22 -8.58 7.35 -19.17
C ASN A 22 -7.78 8.42 -18.43
N LYS A 23 -7.45 9.52 -19.10
CA LYS A 23 -6.76 10.68 -18.50
C LYS A 23 -7.49 11.21 -17.26
N ARG A 24 -8.83 11.24 -17.26
CA ARG A 24 -9.64 11.64 -16.09
C ARG A 24 -9.52 10.63 -14.95
N ILE A 25 -9.56 9.34 -15.25
CA ILE A 25 -9.41 8.26 -14.27
C ILE A 25 -8.03 8.34 -13.60
N LEU A 26 -6.97 8.42 -14.40
CA LEU A 26 -5.60 8.51 -13.92
C LEU A 26 -5.33 9.82 -13.16
N GLY A 27 -5.94 10.93 -13.58
CA GLY A 27 -5.87 12.22 -12.87
C GLY A 27 -6.48 12.17 -11.46
N GLU A 28 -7.58 11.43 -11.27
CA GLU A 28 -8.19 11.23 -9.94
C GLU A 28 -7.29 10.38 -9.02
N PHE A 29 -6.59 9.39 -9.58
CA PHE A 29 -5.55 8.65 -8.84
C PHE A 29 -4.38 9.57 -8.46
N GLU A 30 -3.84 10.33 -9.41
CA GLU A 30 -2.77 11.30 -9.16
C GLU A 30 -3.14 12.27 -8.04
N TYR A 31 -4.33 12.86 -8.09
CA TYR A 31 -4.81 13.79 -7.08
C TYR A 31 -4.78 13.20 -5.67
N ARG A 32 -5.28 11.96 -5.51
CA ARG A 32 -5.29 11.28 -4.21
C ARG A 32 -3.90 10.90 -3.73
N PHE A 33 -3.00 10.51 -4.63
CA PHE A 33 -1.61 10.22 -4.27
C PHE A 33 -0.79 11.47 -3.91
N LYS A 34 -1.06 12.61 -4.57
CA LYS A 34 -0.48 13.89 -4.15
C LYS A 34 -0.91 14.26 -2.74
N LYS A 35 -2.20 14.08 -2.42
CA LYS A 35 -2.74 14.28 -1.06
C LYS A 35 -2.14 13.33 -0.03
N SER A 36 -1.76 12.12 -0.42
CA SER A 36 -1.08 11.17 0.46
C SER A 36 0.43 11.35 0.49
N HIS A 37 0.94 12.48 -0.04
CA HIS A 37 2.35 12.80 -0.13
C HIS A 37 3.16 11.68 -0.80
N ALA A 38 2.83 11.35 -2.05
CA ALA A 38 3.72 10.54 -2.87
C ALA A 38 4.93 11.36 -3.36
N ASP A 39 6.13 10.77 -3.38
CA ASP A 39 7.35 11.50 -3.76
C ASP A 39 7.42 11.73 -5.27
N HIS A 40 7.14 10.67 -6.04
CA HIS A 40 7.22 10.73 -7.50
C HIS A 40 5.98 10.11 -8.12
N ILE A 41 5.24 10.93 -8.86
CA ILE A 41 4.11 10.49 -9.68
C ILE A 41 4.45 10.78 -11.14
N ARG A 42 4.33 9.77 -12.00
CA ARG A 42 4.64 9.87 -13.42
C ARG A 42 3.58 9.16 -14.25
N PHE A 43 2.99 9.88 -15.20
CA PHE A 43 2.25 9.26 -16.29
C PHE A 43 3.24 8.62 -17.25
N ILE A 44 3.06 7.33 -17.52
CA ILE A 44 3.85 6.63 -18.55
C ILE A 44 3.20 6.85 -19.91
N ASP A 45 1.87 6.77 -19.95
CA ASP A 45 1.03 6.98 -21.12
C ASP A 45 -0.42 7.24 -20.65
N ASP A 46 -1.37 7.33 -21.59
CA ASP A 46 -2.80 7.56 -21.30
C ASP A 46 -3.51 6.38 -20.63
N THR A 47 -2.82 5.27 -20.38
CA THR A 47 -3.35 4.06 -19.74
C THR A 47 -2.64 3.71 -18.43
N ARG A 48 -1.49 4.33 -18.14
CA ARG A 48 -0.63 3.93 -17.02
C ARG A 48 -0.13 5.10 -16.19
N LEU A 49 -0.34 4.99 -14.88
CA LEU A 49 0.22 5.89 -13.87
C LEU A 49 1.18 5.11 -12.97
N LEU A 50 2.39 5.61 -12.83
CA LEU A 50 3.42 5.05 -11.97
C LEU A 50 3.66 5.99 -10.78
N VAL A 51 3.62 5.44 -9.58
CA VAL A 51 3.98 6.14 -8.34
C VAL A 51 5.17 5.44 -7.71
N LYS A 52 6.19 6.20 -7.33
CA LYS A 52 7.35 5.70 -6.59
C LYS A 52 7.52 6.54 -5.34
N ASN A 53 7.91 5.88 -4.27
CA ASN A 53 8.28 6.55 -3.03
C ASN A 53 9.69 6.14 -2.62
N GLU A 54 10.31 7.06 -1.93
CA GLU A 54 11.49 6.76 -1.15
C GLU A 54 11.11 5.80 -0.03
N ILE A 55 12.06 4.91 0.26
CA ILE A 55 11.84 3.77 1.15
C ILE A 55 11.63 4.24 2.60
N ILE A 56 12.24 5.37 2.97
CA ILE A 56 12.18 5.98 4.29
C ILE A 56 11.72 7.42 4.07
N ARG A 57 10.53 7.74 4.55
CA ARG A 57 9.99 9.10 4.56
C ARG A 57 9.47 9.42 5.95
N ILE A 58 10.10 10.39 6.61
CA ILE A 58 9.56 11.03 7.80
C ILE A 58 8.49 12.00 7.28
N ALA A 59 7.22 11.60 7.35
CA ALA A 59 6.14 12.53 7.07
C ALA A 59 6.18 13.64 8.13
N PRO A 60 5.93 14.91 7.77
CA PRO A 60 5.90 16.02 8.72
C PRO A 60 4.83 15.85 9.81
N ASP A 61 3.83 15.00 9.55
CA ASP A 61 2.75 14.69 10.49
C ASP A 61 2.88 13.23 10.97
N LEU A 62 2.71 12.99 12.27
CA LEU A 62 2.70 11.65 12.92
C LEU A 62 1.58 10.70 12.41
N ASN A 63 0.83 11.10 11.39
CA ASN A 63 -0.13 10.24 10.72
C ASN A 63 0.61 9.13 9.98
N LEU A 64 0.58 7.91 10.54
CA LEU A 64 1.02 6.64 9.96
C LEU A 64 1.12 6.75 8.43
N ASN A 65 2.33 6.78 7.88
CA ASN A 65 2.54 7.18 6.50
C ASN A 65 1.80 6.20 5.55
N PHE A 66 0.95 6.72 4.66
CA PHE A 66 0.22 5.93 3.66
C PHE A 66 1.13 4.99 2.87
N TRP A 67 2.39 5.40 2.66
CA TRP A 67 3.41 4.70 1.90
C TRP A 67 4.35 3.85 2.75
N THR A 68 4.08 3.67 4.05
CA THR A 68 4.95 2.87 4.94
C THR A 68 5.17 1.48 4.37
N GLY A 69 6.44 1.16 4.08
CA GLY A 69 6.82 -0.12 3.52
C GLY A 69 6.47 -0.32 2.04
N ILE A 70 5.88 0.67 1.34
CA ILE A 70 5.49 0.59 -0.08
C ILE A 70 6.40 1.49 -0.92
N GLY A 71 7.23 0.88 -1.76
CA GLY A 71 8.21 1.63 -2.57
C GLY A 71 7.69 2.00 -3.96
N LYS A 72 6.59 1.38 -4.40
CA LYS A 72 6.00 1.63 -5.72
C LYS A 72 4.51 1.32 -5.72
N ALA A 73 3.75 2.06 -6.49
CA ALA A 73 2.39 1.76 -6.90
C ALA A 73 2.24 1.98 -8.42
N GLU A 74 1.32 1.26 -9.04
CA GLU A 74 1.12 1.28 -10.48
C GLU A 74 -0.36 1.07 -10.81
N ILE A 75 -0.90 1.95 -11.63
CA ILE A 75 -2.26 1.89 -12.12
C ILE A 75 -2.16 1.63 -13.62
N GLU A 76 -2.94 0.66 -14.08
CA GLU A 76 -2.96 0.24 -15.47
C GLU A 76 -4.39 0.04 -15.91
N ILE A 77 -4.75 0.65 -17.03
CA ILE A 77 -6.08 0.62 -17.61
C ILE A 77 -6.02 -0.11 -18.94
N ILE A 78 -6.66 -1.27 -19.04
CA ILE A 78 -6.69 -2.05 -20.29
C ILE A 78 -8.13 -2.19 -20.82
N ARG A 79 -8.25 -2.45 -22.12
CA ARG A 79 -9.52 -2.90 -22.71
C ARG A 79 -9.74 -4.37 -22.35
N GLY A 80 -10.94 -4.66 -21.85
CA GLY A 80 -11.41 -6.00 -21.57
C GLY A 80 -12.32 -6.53 -22.69
N GLN A 81 -12.94 -7.68 -22.44
CA GLN A 81 -13.92 -8.26 -23.37
C GLN A 81 -15.21 -7.42 -23.42
N LYS A 82 -15.90 -7.44 -24.56
CA LYS A 82 -17.18 -6.73 -24.79
C LYS A 82 -17.08 -5.23 -24.49
N ASP A 83 -15.99 -4.59 -24.93
CA ASP A 83 -15.76 -3.15 -24.72
C ASP A 83 -15.81 -2.74 -23.23
N SER A 84 -15.50 -3.66 -22.32
CA SER A 84 -15.29 -3.30 -20.92
C SER A 84 -13.92 -2.66 -20.73
N ARG A 85 -13.75 -1.91 -19.65
CA ARG A 85 -12.45 -1.34 -19.27
C ARG A 85 -12.04 -1.91 -17.93
N ILE A 86 -10.82 -2.44 -17.84
CA ILE A 86 -10.31 -3.04 -16.62
C ILE A 86 -9.25 -2.12 -16.02
N ILE A 87 -9.41 -1.78 -14.76
CA ILE A 87 -8.46 -0.98 -14.00
C ILE A 87 -7.76 -1.90 -13.01
N TYR A 88 -6.45 -2.02 -13.16
CA TYR A 88 -5.56 -2.68 -12.21
C TYR A 88 -4.89 -1.62 -11.36
N TYR A 89 -4.85 -1.88 -10.06
CA TYR A 89 -4.06 -1.11 -9.12
C TYR A 89 -3.14 -2.05 -8.34
N LYS A 90 -1.84 -1.94 -8.61
CA LYS A 90 -0.78 -2.75 -8.02
C LYS A 90 0.05 -1.89 -7.08
N TYR A 91 0.42 -2.39 -5.92
CA TYR A 91 1.39 -1.74 -5.04
C TYR A 91 2.38 -2.75 -4.48
N TYR A 92 3.62 -2.31 -4.37
CA TYR A 92 4.80 -3.14 -4.24
C TYR A 92 5.49 -2.80 -2.93
N TYR A 93 5.55 -3.79 -2.04
CA TYR A 93 6.21 -3.64 -0.75
C TYR A 93 7.72 -3.70 -0.90
N THR A 94 8.42 -2.90 -0.14
CA THR A 94 9.87 -2.92 0.00
C THR A 94 10.29 -4.05 0.95
N ARG A 95 11.57 -4.41 0.90
CA ARG A 95 12.16 -5.37 1.84
C ARG A 95 12.28 -4.82 3.26
N ILE A 96 11.99 -3.54 3.52
CA ILE A 96 11.95 -3.00 4.90
C ILE A 96 10.95 -3.75 5.77
N PHE A 97 9.87 -4.24 5.17
CA PHE A 97 8.91 -5.10 5.85
C PHE A 97 9.57 -6.37 6.43
N ILE A 98 10.56 -6.93 5.73
CA ILE A 98 11.41 -8.05 6.17
C ILE A 98 12.46 -7.58 7.18
N GLY A 99 13.03 -6.38 6.97
CA GLY A 99 14.00 -5.77 7.88
C GLY A 99 13.46 -5.58 9.30
N PHE A 100 12.16 -5.28 9.44
CA PHE A 100 11.50 -5.20 10.75
C PHE A 100 11.44 -6.56 11.46
N SER A 101 11.24 -7.66 10.72
CA SER A 101 11.31 -9.02 11.25
C SER A 101 12.72 -9.39 11.73
N ILE A 102 13.75 -8.91 11.02
CA ILE A 102 15.15 -9.08 11.44
C ILE A 102 15.42 -8.28 12.73
N LEU A 103 14.95 -7.03 12.82
CA LEU A 103 15.11 -6.20 14.01
C LEU A 103 14.41 -6.81 15.24
N LEU A 104 13.23 -7.38 15.05
CA LEU A 104 12.53 -8.16 16.08
C LEU A 104 13.36 -9.39 16.50
N SER A 105 14.00 -10.10 15.56
CA SER A 105 14.84 -11.24 15.90
C SER A 105 16.06 -10.86 16.75
N PHE A 106 16.69 -9.70 16.50
CA PHE A 106 17.78 -9.18 17.34
C PHE A 106 17.30 -8.80 18.75
N LEU A 107 16.10 -8.21 18.87
CA LEU A 107 15.49 -7.92 20.17
C LEU A 107 15.25 -9.22 20.97
N LEU A 108 14.71 -10.26 20.31
CA LEU A 108 14.46 -11.56 20.92
C LEU A 108 15.76 -12.24 21.37
N ILE A 109 16.83 -12.19 20.56
CA ILE A 109 18.17 -12.71 20.93
C ILE A 109 18.74 -11.96 22.15
N SER A 110 18.54 -10.65 22.23
CA SER A 110 19.00 -9.84 23.35
C SER A 110 18.32 -10.24 24.67
N ILE A 111 17.03 -10.58 24.63
CA ILE A 111 16.28 -11.08 25.81
C ILE A 111 16.73 -12.49 26.20
N ILE A 112 17.02 -13.37 25.22
CA ILE A 112 17.58 -14.70 25.49
C ILE A 112 18.93 -14.60 26.22
N SER A 113 19.70 -13.57 25.92
CA SER A 113 21.04 -13.34 26.48
C SER A 113 21.04 -12.70 27.87
N MET A 114 19.89 -12.29 28.41
CA MET A 114 19.77 -11.69 29.75
C MET A 114 19.77 -12.74 30.85
N ASP A 115 20.37 -12.45 32.01
CA ASP A 115 20.58 -13.40 33.12
C ASP A 115 19.33 -13.63 34.00
N PHE A 116 18.19 -13.91 33.37
CA PHE A 116 16.93 -14.20 34.05
C PHE A 116 16.70 -15.70 34.29
N ASN A 117 15.80 -16.06 35.21
CA ASN A 117 15.23 -17.41 35.29
C ASN A 117 14.48 -17.75 33.99
N ILE A 118 14.52 -19.03 33.60
CA ILE A 118 14.04 -19.49 32.28
C ILE A 118 12.55 -19.19 32.05
N GLU A 119 11.72 -19.30 33.09
CA GLU A 119 10.29 -18.98 33.04
C GLU A 119 10.05 -17.49 32.75
N LYS A 120 10.77 -16.60 33.42
CA LYS A 120 10.69 -15.15 33.20
C LYS A 120 11.21 -14.75 31.81
N ARG A 121 12.21 -15.46 31.27
CA ARG A 121 12.68 -15.26 29.88
C ARG A 121 11.58 -15.62 28.88
N LEU A 122 10.94 -16.78 29.03
CA LEU A 122 9.87 -17.23 28.14
C LEU A 122 8.65 -16.31 28.19
N GLU A 123 8.25 -15.86 29.38
CA GLU A 123 7.15 -14.91 29.56
C GLU A 123 7.45 -13.57 28.88
N ALA A 124 8.66 -13.02 29.06
CA ALA A 124 9.07 -11.78 28.41
C ALA A 124 9.13 -11.90 26.87
N LEU A 125 9.66 -13.01 26.35
CA LEU A 125 9.70 -13.28 24.91
C LEU A 125 8.29 -13.38 24.32
N PHE A 126 7.38 -14.06 25.00
CA PHE A 126 6.00 -14.20 24.55
C PHE A 126 5.27 -12.86 24.56
N LEU A 127 5.41 -12.08 25.64
CA LEU A 127 4.73 -10.80 25.80
C LEU A 127 5.25 -9.75 24.81
N LEU A 128 6.58 -9.61 24.68
CA LEU A 128 7.17 -8.66 23.73
C LEU A 128 6.95 -9.12 22.29
N GLY A 129 7.16 -10.40 21.98
CA GLY A 129 6.92 -10.95 20.65
C GLY A 129 5.48 -10.75 20.19
N SER A 130 4.51 -10.99 21.07
CA SER A 130 3.08 -10.80 20.75
C SER A 130 2.72 -9.33 20.59
N ILE A 131 3.22 -8.42 21.43
CA ILE A 131 2.97 -6.97 21.30
C ILE A 131 3.53 -6.44 19.97
N PHE A 132 4.80 -6.74 19.66
CA PHE A 132 5.42 -6.28 18.42
C PHE A 132 4.73 -6.86 17.18
N THR A 133 4.40 -8.15 17.19
CA THR A 133 3.68 -8.80 16.09
C THR A 133 2.29 -8.19 15.90
N THR A 134 1.57 -7.93 16.99
CA THR A 134 0.24 -7.32 16.96
C THR A 134 0.29 -5.90 16.42
N LEU A 135 1.18 -5.07 16.93
CA LEU A 135 1.37 -3.69 16.45
C LEU A 135 1.70 -3.67 14.96
N TYR A 136 2.61 -4.55 14.52
CA TYR A 136 2.97 -4.68 13.11
C TYR A 136 1.78 -5.10 12.23
N LEU A 137 0.99 -6.08 12.67
CA LEU A 137 -0.22 -6.51 11.96
C LEU A 137 -1.25 -5.38 11.86
N ILE A 138 -1.45 -4.62 12.93
CA ILE A 138 -2.34 -3.45 12.94
C ILE A 138 -1.88 -2.43 11.90
N LEU A 139 -0.60 -2.07 11.91
CA LEU A 139 -0.03 -1.12 10.94
C LEU A 139 -0.19 -1.63 9.50
N PHE A 140 0.06 -2.92 9.28
CA PHE A 140 -0.11 -3.54 7.98
C PHE A 140 -1.56 -3.45 7.49
N VAL A 141 -2.52 -3.84 8.33
CA VAL A 141 -3.95 -3.78 8.01
C VAL A 141 -4.40 -2.35 7.71
N ILE A 142 -3.93 -1.37 8.48
CA ILE A 142 -4.22 0.06 8.22
C ILE A 142 -3.73 0.47 6.83
N VAL A 143 -2.50 0.09 6.44
CA VAL A 143 -1.96 0.39 5.10
C VAL A 143 -2.80 -0.27 4.01
N LEU A 144 -3.20 -1.53 4.18
CA LEU A 144 -4.09 -2.23 3.24
C LEU A 144 -5.42 -1.52 3.05
N ILE A 145 -6.08 -1.16 4.16
CA ILE A 145 -7.37 -0.47 4.17
C ILE A 145 -7.27 0.88 3.46
N ARG A 146 -6.19 1.63 3.68
CA ARG A 146 -5.98 2.93 3.04
C ARG A 146 -5.83 2.81 1.53
N HIS A 147 -5.00 1.88 1.06
CA HIS A 147 -4.84 1.62 -0.38
C HIS A 147 -6.17 1.17 -1.02
N ARG A 148 -6.93 0.31 -0.33
CA ARG A 148 -8.26 -0.12 -0.79
C ARG A 148 -9.25 1.04 -0.83
N THR A 149 -9.23 1.92 0.17
CA THR A 149 -10.09 3.11 0.24
C THR A 149 -9.78 4.09 -0.89
N VAL A 150 -8.51 4.32 -1.22
CA VAL A 150 -8.13 5.14 -2.39
C VAL A 150 -8.71 4.55 -3.67
N PHE A 151 -8.47 3.25 -3.90
CA PHE A 151 -9.00 2.57 -5.09
C PHE A 151 -10.52 2.69 -5.19
N ASN A 152 -11.25 2.29 -4.14
CA ASN A 152 -12.71 2.35 -4.12
C ASN A 152 -13.22 3.80 -4.26
N GLY A 153 -12.53 4.77 -3.67
CA GLY A 153 -12.86 6.18 -3.75
C GLY A 153 -12.80 6.70 -5.19
N VAL A 154 -11.73 6.38 -5.92
CA VAL A 154 -11.59 6.72 -7.35
C VAL A 154 -12.71 6.09 -8.17
N ILE A 155 -12.96 4.78 -7.98
CA ILE A 155 -14.01 4.07 -8.71
C ILE A 155 -15.39 4.68 -8.42
N ARG A 156 -15.67 5.06 -7.18
CA ARG A 156 -16.93 5.73 -6.81
C ARG A 156 -17.06 7.08 -7.50
N THR A 157 -16.01 7.91 -7.50
CA THR A 157 -16.01 9.20 -8.21
C THR A 157 -16.30 9.03 -9.70
N ILE A 158 -15.66 8.04 -10.35
CA ILE A 158 -15.86 7.73 -11.76
C ILE A 158 -17.30 7.30 -12.02
N LYS A 159 -17.87 6.44 -11.17
CA LYS A 159 -19.24 5.96 -11.34
C LYS A 159 -20.28 7.06 -11.16
N ASN A 160 -20.06 7.99 -10.24
CA ASN A 160 -20.99 9.08 -9.94
C ASN A 160 -20.88 10.24 -10.94
N GLY A 161 -19.71 10.46 -11.55
CA GLY A 161 -19.48 11.55 -12.52
C GLY A 161 -20.20 11.39 -13.87
N LEU A 162 -21.06 10.38 -14.03
CA LEU A 162 -21.98 10.19 -15.16
C LEU A 162 -23.46 10.41 -14.78
N GLN A 163 -23.76 10.57 -13.50
CA GLN A 163 -25.13 10.85 -13.01
C GLN A 163 -25.41 12.36 -12.91
N GLN A 164 -24.44 13.19 -13.28
CA GLN A 164 -24.52 14.64 -13.41
C GLN A 164 -24.43 15.00 -14.88
#